data_AF-A0A540VDH4-F1
#
_entry.id   AF-A0A540VDH4-F1
#
_cell.length_a   1.000
_cell.length_b   1.000
_cell.length_c   1.000
_cell.angle_alpha   90.00
_cell.angle_beta   90.00
_cell.angle_gamma   90.00
#
_symmetry.space_group_name_H-M   'P 1'
#
loop_
_entity.id
_entity.type
_entity.pdbx_description
1 polymer ?
#
loop_
_entity_poly.entity_id
_entity_poly.type
_entity_poly.pdbx_seq_one_letter_code
_entity_poly.pdbx_strand_id
1 'polypeptide(L)'
;MLTPGAIYRFKRTNELRYYRAARTPSGVDFLYPISVNGSRIADRHPSGRRYVLLYFMTRWGKFAVGGYWLDPRKMFERAYVTDATPQDLELVTEDLADLPAVDAELDNILNRADIELDMEVWGSLLEP
;
A
#
# COMPACT_ATOMS: atom_id res chain seq x y z
N MET A 1 13.21 -0.75 -8.12
CA MET A 1 11.97 -1.20 -8.78
C MET A 1 11.40 -2.34 -7.96
N LEU A 2 10.09 -2.36 -7.71
CA LEU A 2 9.46 -3.45 -6.94
C LEU A 2 9.22 -4.64 -7.87
N THR A 3 9.33 -5.86 -7.34
CA THR A 3 8.98 -7.07 -8.10
C THR A 3 7.47 -7.29 -7.99
N PRO A 4 6.70 -7.24 -9.08
CA PRO A 4 5.24 -7.45 -9.01
C PRO A 4 4.88 -8.78 -8.36
N GLY A 5 3.91 -8.77 -7.46
CA GLY A 5 3.47 -9.94 -6.70
C GLY A 5 4.35 -10.32 -5.51
N ALA A 6 5.56 -9.77 -5.40
CA ALA A 6 6.44 -10.05 -4.27
C ALA A 6 5.90 -9.45 -2.97
N ILE A 7 6.22 -10.10 -1.85
CA ILE A 7 5.81 -9.68 -0.52
C ILE A 7 7.00 -9.05 0.20
N TYR A 8 6.76 -7.89 0.79
CA TYR A 8 7.73 -7.11 1.51
C TYR A 8 7.27 -6.82 2.93
N ARG A 9 8.23 -6.61 3.83
CA ARG A 9 8.02 -5.93 5.11
C ARG A 9 8.98 -4.75 5.24
N PHE A 10 8.60 -3.71 5.97
CA PHE A 10 9.53 -2.62 6.31
C PHE A 10 10.41 -3.03 7.49
N LYS A 11 11.73 -2.92 7.36
CA LYS A 11 12.72 -3.26 8.40
C LYS A 11 12.77 -2.24 9.53
N ARG A 12 12.33 -1.01 9.27
CA ARG A 12 12.44 0.13 10.21
C ARG A 12 11.33 0.16 11.27
N THR A 13 10.35 -0.73 11.18
CA THR A 13 9.24 -0.82 12.13
C THR A 13 9.26 -2.18 12.83
N ASN A 14 8.92 -2.18 14.12
CA ASN A 14 8.67 -3.41 14.88
C ASN A 14 7.25 -3.95 14.65
N GLU A 15 6.41 -3.22 13.92
CA GLU A 15 5.08 -3.69 13.52
C GLU A 15 5.21 -4.74 12.43
N LEU A 16 4.74 -5.96 12.74
CA LEU A 16 4.70 -7.04 11.77
C LEU A 16 3.57 -6.80 10.76
N ARG A 17 3.88 -6.05 9.71
CA ARG A 17 2.98 -5.79 8.58
C ARG A 17 3.64 -6.18 7.26
N TYR A 18 2.87 -6.88 6.45
CA TYR A 18 3.28 -7.39 5.15
C TYR A 18 2.57 -6.63 4.05
N TYR A 19 3.29 -6.43 2.96
CA TYR A 19 2.80 -5.69 1.82
C TYR A 19 3.06 -6.47 0.54
N ARG A 20 2.08 -6.54 -0.34
CA ARG A 20 2.28 -7.07 -1.68
C ARG A 20 2.58 -5.92 -2.64
N ALA A 21 3.58 -6.11 -3.48
CA ALA A 21 3.88 -5.19 -4.56
C ALA A 21 2.95 -5.40 -5.75
N ALA A 22 2.47 -4.30 -6.30
CA ALA A 22 1.70 -4.25 -7.54
C ALA A 22 2.10 -3.01 -8.34
N ARG A 23 1.51 -2.89 -9.52
CA ARG A 23 1.71 -1.76 -10.42
C ARG A 23 0.36 -1.22 -10.87
N THR A 24 0.20 0.10 -10.83
CA THR A 24 -1.01 0.75 -11.35
C THR A 24 -1.07 0.63 -12.89
N PRO A 25 -2.24 0.83 -13.53
CA PRO A 25 -2.33 0.90 -14.99
C PRO A 25 -1.40 1.96 -15.61
N SER A 26 -1.16 3.06 -14.89
CA SER A 26 -0.23 4.14 -15.27
C SER A 26 1.26 3.80 -15.07
N GLY A 27 1.59 2.61 -14.56
CA GLY A 27 2.97 2.14 -14.43
C GLY A 27 3.67 2.44 -13.11
N VAL A 28 2.95 2.97 -12.11
CA VAL A 28 3.53 3.29 -10.79
C VAL A 28 3.59 2.04 -9.93
N ASP A 29 4.79 1.72 -9.43
CA ASP A 29 5.00 0.65 -8.44
C ASP A 29 4.41 1.08 -7.09
N PHE A 30 3.63 0.20 -6.46
CA PHE A 30 3.08 0.46 -5.13
C PHE A 30 3.02 -0.80 -4.27
N LEU A 31 2.90 -0.60 -2.97
CA LEU A 31 2.73 -1.60 -1.93
C LEU A 31 1.38 -1.41 -1.27
N TYR A 32 0.62 -2.49 -1.13
CA TYR A 32 -0.62 -2.53 -0.37
C TYR A 32 -0.56 -3.61 0.71
N PRO A 33 -1.15 -3.38 1.89
CA PRO A 33 -1.05 -4.31 3.00
C PRO A 33 -1.84 -5.58 2.72
N ILE A 34 -1.30 -6.70 3.17
CA ILE A 34 -1.94 -8.02 3.08
C ILE A 34 -2.00 -8.68 4.46
N SER A 35 -3.01 -9.52 4.64
CA SER A 35 -3.16 -10.35 5.84
C SER A 35 -2.37 -11.64 5.63
N VAL A 36 -1.26 -11.77 6.35
CA VAL A 36 -0.58 -13.04 6.58
C VAL A 36 -1.04 -13.56 7.93
N ASN A 37 -1.54 -14.80 8.02
CA ASN A 37 -1.95 -15.41 9.30
C ASN A 37 -2.98 -14.59 10.11
N GLY A 38 -3.90 -13.91 9.45
CA GLY A 38 -4.93 -13.10 10.12
C GLY A 38 -4.45 -11.72 10.59
N SER A 39 -3.28 -11.26 10.12
CA SER A 39 -2.79 -9.92 10.44
C SER A 39 -3.69 -8.81 9.88
N ARG A 40 -3.73 -7.71 10.62
CA ARG A 40 -4.67 -6.62 10.36
C ARG A 40 -4.25 -5.81 9.13
N ILE A 41 -5.09 -5.82 8.10
CA ILE A 41 -4.91 -5.04 6.86
C ILE A 41 -5.30 -3.55 7.07
N ALA A 42 -6.34 -3.29 7.87
CA ALA A 42 -6.87 -1.95 8.11
C ALA A 42 -6.61 -1.47 9.54
N ASP A 43 -6.09 -0.26 9.67
CA ASP A 43 -5.92 0.42 10.94
C ASP A 43 -7.18 1.19 11.36
N ARG A 44 -7.16 1.68 12.61
CA ARG A 44 -8.20 2.55 13.15
C ARG A 44 -7.62 3.90 13.51
N HIS A 45 -8.24 4.95 13.00
CA HIS A 45 -7.99 6.31 13.43
C HIS A 45 -8.56 6.52 14.84
N PRO A 46 -8.04 7.45 15.66
CA PRO A 46 -8.58 7.75 17.00
C PRO A 46 -10.09 8.06 17.03
N SER A 47 -10.66 8.52 15.92
CA SER A 47 -12.11 8.71 15.77
C SER A 47 -12.92 7.41 15.60
N GLY A 48 -12.27 6.25 15.59
CA GLY A 48 -12.87 4.93 15.40
C GLY A 48 -13.00 4.49 13.94
N ARG A 49 -12.77 5.40 12.97
CA ARG A 49 -12.84 5.12 11.54
C ARG A 49 -11.72 4.20 11.08
N ARG A 50 -12.06 3.24 10.20
CA ARG A 50 -11.10 2.30 9.61
C ARG A 50 -10.44 2.88 8.36
N TYR A 51 -9.15 2.64 8.20
CA TYR A 51 -8.40 3.05 7.02
C TYR A 51 -7.34 2.04 6.62
N VAL A 52 -6.91 2.11 5.36
CA VAL A 52 -5.78 1.33 4.81
C VAL A 52 -4.77 2.30 4.22
N LEU A 53 -3.48 2.07 4.46
CA LEU A 53 -2.40 2.84 3.85
C LEU A 53 -1.84 2.12 2.64
N LEU A 54 -1.51 2.88 1.59
CA LEU A 54 -0.84 2.41 0.39
C LEU A 54 0.47 3.18 0.24
N TYR A 55 1.55 2.50 -0.14
CA TYR A 55 2.86 3.12 -0.33
C TYR A 55 3.22 3.11 -1.81
N PHE A 56 3.33 4.28 -2.42
CA PHE A 56 3.65 4.45 -3.83
C PHE A 56 5.13 4.81 -4.00
N MET A 57 5.80 4.15 -4.95
CA MET A 57 7.17 4.49 -5.32
C MET A 57 7.17 5.81 -6.06
N THR A 58 7.86 6.81 -5.50
CA THR A 58 8.09 8.09 -6.20
C THR A 58 9.29 7.98 -7.13
N ARG A 59 9.37 8.89 -8.12
CA ARG A 59 10.52 9.00 -9.02
C ARG A 59 11.84 9.31 -8.31
N TRP A 60 11.78 9.86 -7.10
CA TRP A 60 12.96 10.22 -6.30
C TRP A 60 13.47 9.06 -5.43
N GLY A 61 12.91 7.85 -5.58
CA GLY A 61 13.33 6.66 -4.84
C GLY A 61 12.84 6.60 -3.39
N LYS A 62 11.86 7.43 -3.03
CA LYS A 62 11.18 7.41 -1.72
C LYS A 62 9.75 6.92 -1.85
N PHE A 63 9.16 6.48 -0.75
CA PHE A 63 7.75 6.12 -0.69
C PHE A 63 6.86 7.31 -0.32
N ALA A 64 5.82 7.53 -1.12
CA ALA A 64 4.68 8.35 -0.75
C ALA A 64 3.59 7.48 -0.11
N VAL A 65 3.04 7.93 1.02
CA VAL A 65 1.95 7.26 1.72
C VAL A 65 0.64 7.96 1.42
N GLY A 66 -0.27 7.25 0.78
CA GLY A 66 -1.68 7.59 0.67
C GLY A 66 -2.54 6.57 1.43
N GLY A 67 -3.86 6.66 1.27
CA GLY A 67 -4.74 5.68 1.88
C GLY A 67 -6.20 5.85 1.51
N TYR A 68 -7.01 4.94 2.01
CA TYR A 68 -8.47 4.93 1.88
C TYR A 68 -9.12 4.78 3.25
N TRP A 69 -10.11 5.61 3.52
CA TRP A 69 -11.12 5.32 4.53
C TRP A 69 -12.00 4.19 4.02
N LEU A 70 -12.36 3.24 4.90
CA LEU A 70 -13.26 2.15 4.56
C LEU A 70 -14.74 2.50 4.84
N ASP A 71 -14.99 3.34 5.86
CA ASP A 71 -16.34 3.72 6.28
C ASP A 71 -16.45 5.24 6.56
N PRO A 72 -17.14 6.03 5.72
CA PRO A 72 -17.49 5.70 4.33
C PRO A 72 -16.23 5.56 3.46
N ARG A 73 -16.35 4.83 2.35
CA ARG A 73 -15.26 4.65 1.38
C ARG A 73 -14.87 5.98 0.74
N LYS A 74 -13.66 6.46 1.05
CA LYS A 74 -13.13 7.74 0.53
C LYS A 74 -11.60 7.69 0.52
N MET A 75 -10.97 8.09 -0.58
CA MET A 75 -9.52 8.30 -0.61
C MET A 75 -9.09 9.37 0.42
N PHE A 76 -7.85 9.30 0.87
CA PHE A 76 -7.25 10.35 1.67
C PHE A 76 -7.08 11.61 0.82
N GLU A 77 -7.34 12.77 1.42
CA GLU A 77 -7.23 14.06 0.74
C GLU A 77 -5.77 14.47 0.47
N ARG A 78 -4.83 13.87 1.21
CA ARG A 78 -3.40 14.16 1.10
C ARG A 78 -2.59 12.87 1.20
N ALA A 79 -1.50 12.84 0.46
CA ALA A 79 -0.42 11.89 0.65
C ALA A 79 0.80 12.59 1.25
N TYR A 80 1.65 11.82 1.92
CA TYR A 80 2.87 12.32 2.53
C TYR A 80 4.06 11.54 2.01
N VAL A 81 5.07 12.25 1.50
CA VAL A 81 6.36 11.61 1.17
C VAL A 81 7.06 11.27 2.46
N THR A 82 7.37 9.99 2.63
CA THR A 82 8.12 9.49 3.78
C THR A 82 9.62 9.51 3.47
N ASP A 83 10.44 9.32 4.48
CA ASP A 83 11.87 9.07 4.32
C ASP A 83 12.18 7.60 3.98
N ALA A 84 11.17 6.74 3.89
CA ALA A 84 11.34 5.32 3.58
C ALA A 84 11.68 5.12 2.09
N THR A 85 12.56 4.16 1.85
CA THR A 85 13.15 3.82 0.55
C THR A 85 13.05 2.32 0.29
N PRO A 86 13.29 1.83 -0.95
CA PRO A 86 13.33 0.39 -1.23
C PRO A 86 14.31 -0.40 -0.34
N GLN A 87 15.39 0.23 0.12
CA GLN A 87 16.40 -0.39 0.98
C GLN A 87 15.84 -0.76 2.36
N ASP A 88 14.79 -0.04 2.79
CA ASP A 88 14.06 -0.29 4.01
C ASP A 88 13.11 -1.48 3.89
N LEU A 89 12.95 -2.05 2.70
CA LEU A 89 12.17 -3.26 2.47
C LEU A 89 13.02 -4.52 2.67
N GLU A 90 12.38 -5.53 3.23
CA GLU A 90 12.84 -6.91 3.26
C GLU A 90 11.91 -7.75 2.42
N LEU A 91 12.48 -8.48 1.45
CA LEU A 91 11.74 -9.47 0.68
C LEU A 91 11.43 -10.66 1.59
N VAL A 92 10.17 -11.03 1.68
CA VAL A 92 9.72 -12.20 2.43
C VAL A 92 9.70 -13.39 1.47
N THR A 93 10.59 -14.36 1.70
CA THR A 93 10.77 -15.55 0.87
C THR A 93 10.22 -16.84 1.52
N GLU A 94 9.59 -16.72 2.69
CA GLU A 94 8.99 -17.83 3.42
C GLU A 94 7.76 -18.39 2.67
N ASP A 95 7.44 -19.66 2.89
CA ASP A 95 6.38 -20.36 2.16
C ASP A 95 4.99 -19.78 2.51
N LEU A 96 4.30 -19.27 1.48
CA LEU A 96 3.11 -18.44 1.57
C LEU A 96 1.80 -19.24 1.52
N ALA A 97 1.88 -20.57 1.67
CA ALA A 97 0.74 -21.48 1.59
C ALA A 97 -0.34 -21.22 2.67
N ASP A 98 -0.03 -20.40 3.68
CA ASP A 98 -0.94 -19.96 4.75
C ASP A 98 -1.44 -18.51 4.59
N LEU A 99 -1.51 -17.94 3.38
CA LEU A 99 -2.06 -16.60 3.18
C LEU A 99 -3.60 -16.61 3.05
N PRO A 100 -4.38 -16.28 4.11
CA PRO A 100 -5.82 -16.11 3.98
C PRO A 100 -6.20 -14.84 3.20
N ALA A 101 -7.44 -14.88 2.70
CA ALA A 101 -8.09 -13.97 1.76
C ALA A 101 -7.66 -12.51 1.89
N VAL A 102 -7.30 -11.92 0.73
CA VAL A 102 -7.33 -10.47 0.53
C VAL A 102 -8.62 -9.95 1.15
N ASP A 103 -8.53 -8.96 2.03
CA ASP A 103 -9.73 -8.34 2.61
C ASP A 103 -10.64 -7.96 1.44
N ALA A 104 -11.84 -8.54 1.36
CA ALA A 104 -12.71 -8.36 0.20
C ALA A 104 -13.06 -6.88 -0.02
N GLU A 105 -13.02 -6.05 1.01
CA GLU A 105 -13.17 -4.61 0.89
C GLU A 105 -11.94 -3.96 0.25
N LEU A 106 -10.73 -4.37 0.63
CA LEU A 106 -9.49 -3.93 -0.02
C LEU A 106 -9.39 -4.47 -1.45
N ASP A 107 -9.71 -5.73 -1.70
CA ASP A 107 -9.74 -6.33 -3.04
C ASP A 107 -10.74 -5.60 -3.93
N ASN A 108 -11.93 -5.26 -3.42
CA ASN A 108 -12.87 -4.41 -4.13
C ASN A 108 -12.33 -3.00 -4.38
N ILE A 109 -11.59 -2.40 -3.45
CA ILE A 109 -10.96 -1.08 -3.66
C ILE A 109 -9.90 -1.20 -4.76
N LEU A 110 -9.05 -2.23 -4.74
CA LEU A 110 -7.98 -2.42 -5.71
C LEU A 110 -8.48 -2.86 -7.10
N ASN A 111 -9.60 -3.58 -7.18
CA ASN A 111 -10.15 -4.14 -8.42
C ASN A 111 -11.31 -3.33 -9.03
N ARG A 112 -12.09 -2.58 -8.24
CA ARG A 112 -13.19 -1.73 -8.74
C ARG A 112 -12.85 -0.26 -8.84
N ALA A 113 -11.97 0.23 -7.98
CA ALA A 113 -11.32 1.47 -8.32
C ALA A 113 -10.32 1.07 -9.41
N ASP A 114 -10.48 1.60 -10.62
CA ASP A 114 -9.28 2.23 -11.19
C ASP A 114 -8.70 3.00 -10.01
N ILE A 115 -7.51 2.61 -9.52
CA ILE A 115 -6.80 3.44 -8.57
C ILE A 115 -6.48 4.71 -9.35
N GLU A 116 -7.49 5.56 -9.53
CA GLU A 116 -7.43 6.96 -9.85
C GLU A 116 -6.76 7.54 -8.60
N LEU A 117 -5.43 7.35 -8.55
CA LEU A 117 -4.57 8.43 -8.13
C LEU A 117 -5.15 9.64 -8.83
N ASP A 118 -5.90 10.47 -8.11
CA ASP A 118 -6.52 11.67 -8.66
C ASP A 118 -5.36 12.56 -9.14
N MET A 119 -4.94 12.36 -10.39
CA MET A 119 -3.57 12.67 -10.83
C MET A 119 -3.29 14.18 -10.80
N GLU A 120 -4.31 15.03 -10.61
CA GLU A 120 -4.16 16.45 -10.37
C GLU A 120 -3.27 16.78 -9.15
N VAL A 121 -3.27 15.94 -8.11
CA VAL A 121 -2.42 16.16 -6.91
C VAL A 121 -1.08 15.42 -6.99
N TRP A 122 -0.94 14.45 -7.90
CA TRP A 122 0.13 13.44 -7.88
C TRP A 122 1.10 13.50 -9.06
N GLY A 123 0.69 14.07 -10.20
CA GLY A 123 1.40 13.96 -11.48
C GLY A 123 2.89 14.29 -11.38
N SER A 124 3.25 15.41 -10.74
CA SER A 124 4.66 15.84 -10.63
C SER A 124 5.57 14.97 -9.73
N LEU A 125 5.00 14.12 -8.87
CA LEU A 125 5.75 13.28 -7.92
C LEU A 125 5.91 11.84 -8.39
N LEU A 126 4.98 11.37 -9.24
CA LEU A 126 4.85 9.97 -9.65
C LEU A 126 5.00 9.73 -11.16
N GLU A 127 4.82 10.74 -12.01
CA GLU A 127 5.01 10.62 -13.46
C GLU A 127 6.51 10.75 -13.85
N PRO A 128 6.93 10.10 -14.96
CA PRO A 128 8.29 10.20 -15.49
C PRO A 128 8.71 11.63 -15.87
#